data_AF-A0A0Q6FLP6-F1
#
_entry.id   AF-A0A0Q6FLP6-F1
#
_cell.length_a   1.000
_cell.length_b   1.000
_cell.length_c   1.000
_cell.angle_alpha   90.00
_cell.angle_beta   90.00
_cell.angle_gamma   90.00
#
_symmetry.space_group_name_H-M   'P 1'
#
loop_
_entity.id
_entity.type
_entity.pdbx_description
1 polymer ?
#
loop_
_entity_poly.entity_id
_entity_poly.type
_entity_poly.pdbx_seq_one_letter_code
_entity_poly.pdbx_strand_id
1 'polypeptide(L)'
;MQSIRNLFLTAAGIAFTVMAFVFTASLGLALLGIASVVMIGTMIAARLAPRPVRATVNRTAGHRPQREPRIWNDGRGTIIDM
;
A
#
# COMPACT_ATOMS: atom_id res chain seq x y z
N MET A 1 17.16 56.81 -2.66
CA MET A 1 16.08 55.83 -2.92
C MET A 1 16.58 54.41 -3.19
N GLN A 2 17.83 54.20 -3.62
CA GLN A 2 18.37 52.86 -3.91
C GLN A 2 18.44 51.93 -2.69
N SER A 3 18.84 52.43 -1.52
CA SER A 3 18.99 51.61 -0.31
C SER A 3 17.66 51.07 0.20
N ILE A 4 16.60 51.89 0.17
CA ILE A 4 15.24 51.48 0.53
C ILE A 4 14.71 50.45 -0.46
N ARG A 5 14.92 50.67 -1.76
CA ARG A 5 14.52 49.70 -2.79
C ARG A 5 15.23 48.35 -2.62
N ASN A 6 16.53 48.37 -2.33
CA ASN A 6 17.29 47.14 -2.05
C ASN A 6 16.75 46.42 -0.80
N LEU A 7 16.42 47.16 0.26
CA LEU A 7 15.84 46.58 1.47
C LEU A 7 14.54 45.82 1.19
N PHE A 8 13.62 46.45 0.44
CA PHE A 8 12.36 45.79 0.04
C PHE A 8 12.59 44.56 -0.85
N LEU A 9 13.54 44.64 -1.80
CA LEU A 9 13.87 43.50 -2.65
C LEU A 9 14.46 42.34 -1.85
N THR A 10 15.36 42.61 -0.89
CA THR A 10 15.90 41.57 -0.01
C THR A 10 14.83 40.97 0.88
N ALA A 11 13.95 41.80 1.45
CA ALA A 11 12.86 41.33 2.29
C ALA A 11 11.86 40.46 1.49
N ALA A 12 11.53 40.87 0.26
CA ALA A 12 10.68 40.10 -0.64
C ALA A 12 11.32 38.75 -1.02
N GLY A 13 12.64 38.73 -1.28
CA GLY A 13 13.38 37.50 -1.54
C GLY A 13 13.32 36.52 -0.37
N ILE A 14 13.57 37.01 0.85
CA ILE A 14 13.48 36.21 2.08
C ILE A 14 12.04 35.69 2.26
N ALA A 15 11.04 36.56 2.13
CA ALA A 15 9.64 36.16 2.26
C ALA A 15 9.26 35.06 1.26
N PHE A 16 9.70 35.18 0.01
CA PHE A 16 9.48 34.16 -1.02
C PHE A 16 10.13 32.82 -0.67
N THR A 17 11.38 32.84 -0.19
CA THR A 17 12.07 31.60 0.23
C THR A 17 11.37 30.92 1.41
N VAL A 18 10.93 31.69 2.41
CA VAL A 18 10.18 31.14 3.56
C VAL A 18 8.83 30.57 3.09
N MET A 19 8.14 31.27 2.20
CA MET A 19 6.88 30.79 1.61
C MET A 19 7.07 29.47 0.86
N ALA A 20 8.10 29.37 0.01
CA ALA A 20 8.42 28.15 -0.72
C ALA A 20 8.77 26.98 0.23
N PHE A 21 9.51 27.28 1.31
CA PHE A 21 9.85 26.29 2.32
C PHE A 21 8.61 25.76 3.05
N VAL A 22 7.75 26.66 3.55
CA VAL A 22 6.49 26.28 4.24
C VAL A 22 5.57 25.51 3.30
N PHE A 23 5.46 25.93 2.04
CA PHE A 23 4.69 25.22 1.02
C PHE A 23 5.20 23.79 0.80
N THR A 24 6.52 23.62 0.64
CA THR A 24 7.15 22.30 0.46
C THR A 24 6.95 21.43 1.69
N ALA A 25 7.13 21.99 2.89
CA ALA A 25 6.89 21.29 4.14
C ALA A 25 5.42 20.86 4.31
N SER A 26 4.47 21.71 3.91
CA SER A 26 3.04 21.39 3.91
C SER A 26 2.72 20.24 2.97
N LEU A 27 3.32 20.21 1.78
CA LEU A 27 3.17 19.10 0.83
C LEU A 27 3.68 17.78 1.43
N GLY A 28 4.86 17.82 2.05
CA GLY A 28 5.42 16.66 2.76
C GLY A 28 4.51 16.19 3.89
N LEU A 29 4.00 17.11 4.71
CA LEU A 29 3.08 16.80 5.80
C LEU A 29 1.76 16.18 5.28
N ALA A 30 1.23 16.67 4.17
CA ALA A 30 0.03 16.11 3.55
C ALA A 30 0.26 14.67 3.09
N LEU A 31 1.38 14.37 2.42
CA LEU A 31 1.73 13.02 2.00
C LEU A 31 1.93 12.08 3.20
N LEU A 32 2.63 12.54 4.24
CA LEU A 32 2.80 11.78 5.48
C LEU A 32 1.44 11.52 6.17
N GLY A 33 0.55 12.51 6.17
CA GLY A 33 -0.81 12.35 6.69
C GLY A 33 -1.59 11.27 5.95
N ILE A 34 -1.60 11.31 4.61
CA ILE A 34 -2.26 10.29 3.79
C ILE A 34 -1.68 8.91 4.06
N ALA A 35 -0.34 8.78 4.04
CA ALA A 35 0.33 7.52 4.30
C ALA A 35 -0.02 6.97 5.70
N SER A 36 -0.07 7.84 6.71
CA SER A 36 -0.43 7.47 8.08
C SER A 36 -1.86 6.93 8.16
N VAL A 37 -2.82 7.60 7.52
CA VAL A 37 -4.23 7.15 7.48
C VAL A 37 -4.35 5.79 6.79
N VAL A 38 -3.66 5.59 5.66
CA VAL A 38 -3.66 4.31 4.94
C VAL A 38 -3.02 3.21 5.78
N MET A 39 -1.90 3.46 6.44
CA MET A 39 -1.26 2.49 7.33
C MET A 39 -2.16 2.09 8.51
N ILE A 40 -2.80 3.07 9.15
CA ILE A 40 -3.73 2.79 10.25
C ILE A 40 -4.95 2.01 9.73
N GLY A 41 -5.52 2.43 8.60
CA GLY A 41 -6.66 1.75 7.97
C GLY A 41 -6.35 0.30 7.59
N THR A 42 -5.18 0.04 7.00
CA THR A 42 -4.73 -1.31 6.65
C THR A 42 -4.44 -2.17 7.87
N MET A 43 -3.88 -1.59 8.94
CA MET A 43 -3.66 -2.29 10.21
C MET A 43 -4.99 -2.70 10.86
N ILE A 44 -5.98 -1.81 10.86
CA ILE A 44 -7.33 -2.10 11.36
C ILE A 44 -8.00 -3.16 10.48
N ALA A 45 -7.93 -3.00 9.16
CA ALA A 45 -8.49 -3.94 8.20
C ALA A 45 -7.87 -5.33 8.35
N ALA A 46 -6.56 -5.45 8.54
CA ALA A 46 -5.88 -6.73 8.73
C ALA A 46 -6.32 -7.44 10.03
N ARG A 47 -6.68 -6.68 11.08
CA ARG A 47 -7.23 -7.26 12.33
C ARG A 47 -8.67 -7.74 12.17
N LEU A 48 -9.45 -7.07 11.33
CA LEU A 48 -10.85 -7.41 11.05
C LEU A 48 -11.00 -8.41 9.91
N ALA A 49 -9.97 -8.56 9.07
CA ALA A 49 -9.98 -9.47 7.94
C ALA A 49 -10.23 -10.91 8.43
N PRO A 50 -11.19 -11.63 7.84
CA PRO A 50 -11.40 -13.02 8.18
C PRO A 50 -10.10 -13.80 7.97
N ARG A 51 -9.75 -14.64 8.94
CA ARG A 51 -8.56 -15.49 8.82
C ARG A 51 -8.65 -16.23 7.49
N PRO A 52 -7.63 -16.14 6.62
CA PRO A 52 -7.65 -16.87 5.37
C PRO A 52 -7.77 -18.35 5.71
N VAL A 53 -8.94 -18.93 5.41
CA VAL A 53 -9.15 -20.37 5.53
C VAL A 53 -8.28 -20.97 4.44
N ARG A 54 -7.07 -21.37 4.81
CA ARG A 54 -6.29 -22.29 3.97
C ARG A 54 -7.21 -23.48 3.73
N ALA A 55 -7.46 -23.80 2.47
CA ALA A 55 -8.03 -25.08 2.11
C ALA A 55 -7.05 -26.17 2.53
N THR A 56 -7.08 -26.54 3.81
CA THR A 56 -6.44 -27.75 4.29
C THR A 56 -7.32 -28.87 3.76
N VAL A 57 -6.83 -29.60 2.75
CA VAL A 57 -7.42 -30.87 2.34
C VAL A 57 -7.55 -31.71 3.60
N ASN A 58 -8.80 -31.87 4.06
CA ASN A 58 -9.11 -32.52 5.32
C ASN A 58 -8.72 -34.01 5.17
N ARG A 59 -7.53 -34.39 5.62
CA ARG A 59 -7.11 -35.80 5.68
C ARG A 59 -7.90 -36.62 6.70
N THR A 60 -8.79 -35.99 7.46
CA THR A 60 -9.46 -36.55 8.65
C THR A 60 -11.00 -36.54 8.58
N ALA A 61 -11.59 -36.38 7.39
CA ALA A 61 -13.00 -36.72 7.18
C ALA A 61 -13.09 -38.20 6.81
N GLY A 62 -13.51 -39.02 7.76
CA GLY A 62 -13.63 -40.47 7.59
C GLY A 62 -14.41 -40.88 6.34
N HIS A 63 -13.93 -41.95 5.71
CA HIS A 63 -14.64 -42.86 4.79
C HIS A 63 -14.79 -42.52 3.30
N ARG A 64 -13.93 -41.67 2.70
CA ARG A 64 -13.72 -41.73 1.23
C ARG A 64 -12.24 -41.83 0.91
N PRO A 65 -11.80 -42.83 0.11
CA PRO A 65 -10.41 -42.96 -0.26
C PRO A 65 -10.00 -41.69 -1.01
N GLN A 66 -9.02 -40.98 -0.44
CA GLN A 66 -8.28 -39.91 -1.09
C GLN A 66 -7.86 -40.40 -2.48
N ARG A 67 -8.58 -40.00 -3.52
CA ARG A 67 -8.03 -40.05 -4.87
C ARG A 67 -7.01 -38.93 -4.91
N GLU A 68 -5.75 -39.33 -4.92
CA GLU A 68 -4.64 -38.48 -5.33
C GLU A 68 -5.04 -37.78 -6.63
N PRO A 69 -4.93 -36.43 -6.74
CA PRO A 69 -5.32 -35.72 -7.94
C PRO A 69 -4.59 -36.34 -9.12
N ARG A 70 -5.35 -37.02 -9.99
CA ARG A 70 -4.72 -37.83 -11.03
C ARG A 70 -4.44 -36.89 -12.18
N ILE A 71 -3.17 -36.51 -12.29
CA ILE A 71 -2.67 -35.66 -13.35
C ILE A 71 -2.11 -36.56 -14.44
N TRP A 72 -2.70 -36.50 -15.63
CA TRP A 72 -2.11 -37.14 -16.81
C TRP A 72 -2.26 -36.26 -18.04
N ASN A 73 -1.36 -36.46 -18.99
CA ASN A 73 -1.37 -35.79 -20.28
C ASN A 73 -1.87 -36.78 -21.35
N ASP A 74 -2.90 -36.41 -22.09
CA ASP A 74 -3.52 -37.25 -23.13
C ASP A 74 -2.95 -37.02 -24.53
N GLY A 75 -1.89 -36.21 -24.65
CA GLY A 75 -1.27 -35.82 -25.92
C GLY A 75 -1.96 -34.63 -26.60
N ARG A 76 -3.09 -34.15 -26.08
CA ARG A 76 -3.78 -32.91 -26.48
C ARG A 76 -3.80 -31.86 -25.37
N GLY A 77 -3.56 -32.25 -24.13
CA GLY A 77 -3.42 -31.35 -22.99
C GLY A 77 -3.21 -32.10 -21.67
N THR A 78 -2.94 -31.34 -20.61
CA THR A 78 -2.85 -31.88 -19.24
C THR A 78 -4.23 -31.83 -18.59
N ILE A 79 -4.71 -32.99 -18.16
CA ILE A 79 -5.97 -33.13 -17.42
C ILE A 79 -5.66 -33.29 -15.95
N ILE A 80 -6.41 -32.56 -15.11
CA ILE A 80 -6.32 -32.64 -13.67
C ILE A 80 -7.69 -33.05 -13.14
N ASP A 81 -7.80 -34.29 -12.68
CA ASP A 81 -9.00 -34.82 -12.02
C ASP A 81 -8.85 -34.59 -10.51
N MET A 82 -9.72 -33.75 -9.94
CA MET A 82 -9.71 -33.32 -8.53
C MET A 82 -10.99 -33.71 -7.82
#